data_AF-A0A261SPS6-F1
#
_entry.id   AF-A0A261SPS6-F1
#
_cell.length_a   1.000
_cell.length_b   1.000
_cell.length_c   1.000
_cell.angle_alpha   90.00
_cell.angle_beta   90.00
_cell.angle_gamma   90.00
#
_symmetry.space_group_name_H-M   'P 1'
#
loop_
_entity.id
_entity.type
_entity.pdbx_description
1 polymer ?
#
loop_
_entity_poly.entity_id
_entity_poly.type
_entity_poly.pdbx_seq_one_letter_code
_entity_poly.pdbx_strand_id
1 'polypeptide(L)' 'MDTINDGGPAFPHTRVHFDTSGTRKDGMTLRDYFAAQALAGLAGRKFHAGDAGDGYAEWAASMAYEFADAMLAARGAR' A
#
# COMPACT_ATOMS: atom_id res chain seq x y z
N MET A 1 2.17 -20.49 4.40
CA MET A 1 2.03 -19.04 4.64
C MET A 1 2.50 -18.39 3.37
N ASP A 2 1.56 -18.04 2.49
CA ASP A 2 1.89 -17.35 1.26
C ASP A 2 2.43 -15.96 1.65
N THR A 3 3.71 -15.73 1.37
CA THR A 3 4.33 -14.44 1.59
C THR A 3 3.70 -13.46 0.61
N ILE A 4 2.94 -12.48 1.11
CA ILE A 4 2.46 -11.36 0.31
C ILE A 4 3.66 -10.73 -0.41
N ASN A 5 3.57 -10.60 -1.73
CA ASN A 5 4.55 -9.85 -2.51
C ASN A 5 4.31 -8.37 -2.25
N ASP A 6 5.04 -7.80 -1.29
CA ASP A 6 4.87 -6.42 -0.85
C ASP A 6 5.75 -5.41 -1.64
N GLY A 7 6.61 -5.92 -2.53
CA GLY A 7 7.52 -5.12 -3.36
C GLY A 7 8.69 -4.48 -2.61
N GLY A 8 8.90 -4.80 -1.33
CA GLY A 8 9.93 -4.21 -0.47
C GLY A 8 9.56 -2.82 0.07
N PRO A 9 10.50 -2.08 0.70
CA PRO A 9 10.24 -0.76 1.26
C PRO A 9 9.83 0.26 0.17
N ALA A 10 8.79 1.06 0.42
CA ALA A 10 8.32 2.10 -0.50
C ALA A 10 9.40 3.16 -0.80
N PHE A 11 10.18 3.51 0.21
CA PHE A 11 11.31 4.44 0.13
C PHE A 11 12.58 3.75 0.63
N PRO A 12 13.28 3.00 -0.23
CA PRO A 12 14.50 2.30 0.15
C PRO A 12 15.56 3.30 0.59
N HIS A 13 16.21 3.01 1.72
CA HIS A 13 17.35 3.79 2.19
C HIS A 13 18.56 2.87 2.35
N THR A 14 19.75 3.40 2.05
CA THR A 14 21.00 2.69 2.32
C THR A 14 21.13 2.49 3.82
N ARG A 15 21.38 1.25 4.25
CA ARG A 15 21.67 0.94 5.64
C ARG A 15 23.08 1.43 5.96
N VAL A 16 23.19 2.58 6.60
CA VAL A 16 24.44 2.98 7.26
C VAL A 16 24.39 2.36 8.64
N HIS A 17 25.15 1.29 8.86
CA HIS A 17 25.29 0.68 10.18
C HIS A 17 26.17 1.60 11.04
N PHE A 18 25.57 2.63 11.63
CA PHE A 18 26.08 3.10 12.92
C PHE A 18 25.65 2.06 13.94
N ASP A 19 26.53 1.70 14.86
CA ASP A 19 26.16 0.83 15.97
C ASP A 19 24.87 1.40 16.58
N THR A 20 23.79 0.64 16.55
CA THR A 20 22.59 1.07 17.25
C THR A 20 21.76 -0.17 17.55
N SER A 21 21.65 -0.44 18.84
CA SER A 21 20.66 -1.28 19.51
C SER A 21 19.20 -0.86 19.27
N GLY A 22 18.93 -0.04 18.24
CA GLY A 22 17.63 0.48 17.90
C GLY A 22 16.88 -0.49 16.99
N THR A 23 15.67 -0.86 17.38
CA THR A 23 14.76 -1.69 16.58
C THR A 23 14.47 -0.98 15.25
N ARG A 24 14.90 -1.58 14.15
CA ARG A 24 14.68 -1.05 12.79
C ARG A 24 13.17 -1.00 12.50
N LYS A 25 12.64 0.16 12.13
CA LYS A 25 11.27 0.32 11.63
C LYS A 25 11.32 0.53 10.13
N ASP A 26 10.91 -0.48 9.37
CA ASP A 26 11.07 -0.53 7.90
C ASP A 26 10.07 0.34 7.11
N GLY A 27 9.25 1.15 7.81
CA GLY A 27 8.28 2.04 7.18
C GLY A 27 7.17 1.29 6.45
N MET A 28 6.64 1.89 5.38
CA MET A 28 5.61 1.29 4.52
C MET A 28 6.24 0.43 3.42
N THR A 29 5.53 -0.61 3.00
CA THR A 29 5.90 -1.38 1.81
C THR A 29 5.51 -0.66 0.52
N LEU A 30 6.09 -1.04 -0.61
CA LEU A 30 5.75 -0.47 -1.92
C LEU A 30 4.28 -0.76 -2.28
N ARG A 31 3.77 -1.93 -1.87
CA ARG A 31 2.35 -2.28 -1.94
C ARG A 31 1.48 -1.30 -1.18
N ASP A 32 1.81 -1.01 0.07
CA ASP A 32 1.04 -0.05 0.89
C ASP A 32 1.08 1.36 0.30
N TYR A 33 2.21 1.76 -0.27
CA TYR A 33 2.34 3.05 -0.93
C TYR A 33 1.45 3.17 -2.16
N PHE A 34 1.43 2.16 -3.04
CA PHE A 34 0.52 2.14 -4.19
C PHE A 34 -0.94 2.10 -3.77
N ALA A 35 -1.28 1.31 -2.75
CA ALA A 35 -2.63 1.26 -2.20
C ALA A 35 -3.05 2.63 -1.65
N ALA A 36 -2.19 3.32 -0.90
CA ALA A 36 -2.47 4.66 -0.39
C ALA A 36 -2.71 5.68 -1.52
N GLN A 37 -1.93 5.62 -2.61
CA GLN A 37 -2.14 6.48 -3.79
C GLN A 37 -3.47 6.19 -4.48
N ALA A 38 -3.82 4.92 -4.69
CA ALA A 38 -5.10 4.53 -5.26
C ALA A 38 -6.28 4.95 -4.37
N LEU A 39 -6.16 4.74 -3.05
CA LEU A 39 -7.16 5.11 -2.07
C LEU A 39 -7.40 6.62 -2.02
N ALA A 40 -6.36 7.45 -2.18
CA ALA A 40 -6.51 8.91 -2.24
C ALA A 40 -7.41 9.33 -3.42
N GLY A 41 -7.27 8.67 -4.57
CA GLY A 41 -8.14 8.89 -5.73
C GLY A 41 -9.58 8.42 -5.49
N LEU A 42 -9.76 7.21 -4.95
CA LEU A 42 -11.07 6.65 -4.63
C LEU A 42 -11.81 7.51 -3.59
N ALA A 43 -11.13 7.96 -2.54
CA ALA A 43 -11.68 8.82 -1.50
C ALA A 43 -12.00 10.24 -1.99
N GLY A 44 -11.44 10.67 -3.13
CA GLY A 44 -11.72 11.97 -3.74
C GLY A 44 -13.10 12.08 -4.40
N ARG A 45 -13.86 10.98 -4.54
CA ARG A 45 -15.22 11.03 -5.09
C ARG A 45 -16.17 11.70 -4.10
N LYS A 46 -17.25 12.29 -4.62
CA LYS A 46 -18.34 12.80 -3.76
C LYS A 46 -18.98 11.62 -3.02
N PHE A 47 -18.98 11.68 -1.70
CA PHE A 47 -19.69 10.72 -0.85
C PHE A 47 -21.20 10.97 -0.98
N HIS A 48 -21.94 9.90 -1.26
CA HIS A 48 -23.40 9.88 -1.22
C HIS A 48 -23.87 9.35 0.13
N ALA A 49 -25.09 9.71 0.53
CA ALA A 49 -25.65 9.31 1.83
C ALA A 49 -25.66 7.78 2.07
N GLY A 50 -25.69 6.96 1.02
CA GLY A 50 -25.58 5.49 1.12
C GLY A 50 -24.18 4.97 1.41
N ASP A 51 -23.12 5.74 1.10
CA ASP A 51 -21.73 5.28 1.25
C ASP A 51 -21.30 5.13 2.72
N ALA A 52 -21.98 5.81 3.65
CA ALA A 52 -21.68 5.76 5.08
C ALA A 52 -22.16 4.46 5.77
N GLY A 53 -23.07 3.71 5.13
CA GLY A 53 -23.64 2.47 5.68
C GLY A 53 -23.19 1.19 4.96
N ASP A 54 -22.77 1.28 3.69
CA ASP A 54 -22.74 0.14 2.78
C ASP A 54 -21.34 -0.45 2.51
N GLY A 55 -20.42 -0.37 3.47
CA GLY A 55 -19.10 -1.02 3.34
C GLY A 55 -18.17 -0.35 2.32
N TYR A 56 -18.36 0.95 2.08
CA TYR A 56 -17.54 1.68 1.11
C TYR A 56 -16.06 1.69 1.47
N ALA A 57 -15.73 1.79 2.76
CA ALA A 57 -14.34 1.80 3.23
C ALA A 57 -13.65 0.45 2.91
N GLU A 58 -14.36 -0.65 3.13
CA GLU A 58 -13.92 -2.01 2.84
C GLU A 58 -13.73 -2.22 1.34
N TRP A 59 -14.71 -1.77 0.53
CA TRP A 59 -14.61 -1.81 -0.92
C TRP A 59 -13.42 -1.00 -1.45
N ALA A 60 -13.25 0.24 -0.94
CA ALA A 60 -12.17 1.12 -1.37
C ALA A 60 -10.80 0.57 -0.97
N ALA A 61 -10.68 -0.03 0.22
CA ALA A 61 -9.46 -0.69 0.68
C ALA A 61 -9.13 -1.91 -0.20
N SER A 62 -10.11 -2.76 -0.51
CA SER A 62 -9.92 -3.92 -1.39
C SER A 62 -9.45 -3.48 -2.78
N MET A 63 -10.15 -2.52 -3.38
CA MET A 63 -9.84 -1.98 -4.70
C MET A 63 -8.44 -1.34 -4.74
N ALA A 64 -8.06 -0.61 -3.70
CA ALA A 64 -6.74 0.00 -3.59
C ALA A 64 -5.60 -1.04 -3.58
N TYR A 65 -5.78 -2.16 -2.85
CA TYR A 65 -4.79 -3.24 -2.84
C TYR A 65 -4.75 -4.03 -4.15
N GLU A 66 -5.87 -4.18 -4.85
CA GLU A 66 -5.89 -4.77 -6.21
C GLU A 66 -5.06 -3.94 -7.20
N PHE A 67 -5.20 -2.60 -7.17
CA PHE A 67 -4.35 -1.72 -7.97
C PHE A 67 -2.87 -1.84 -7.58
N ALA A 68 -2.57 -1.91 -6.29
CA ALA A 68 -1.19 -2.07 -5.81
C ALA A 68 -0.56 -3.38 -6.32
N ASP A 69 -1.28 -4.49 -6.26
CA ASP A 69 -0.83 -5.80 -6.72
C ASP A 69 -0.62 -5.81 -8.24
N ALA A 70 -1.52 -5.17 -9.00
CA ALA A 70 -1.36 -5.00 -10.44
C ALA A 70 -0.11 -4.18 -10.81
N MET A 71 0.20 -3.11 -10.07
CA MET A 71 1.40 -2.31 -10.27
C MET A 71 2.68 -3.09 -9.96
N LEU A 72 2.68 -3.92 -8.90
CA LEU A 72 3.80 -4.80 -8.58
C LEU A 72 4.01 -5.88 -9.64
N ALA A 73 2.93 -6.49 -10.14
CA ALA A 73 3.00 -7.46 -11.23
C ALA A 73 3.57 -6.83 -12.50
N ALA A 74 3.09 -5.64 -12.89
CA ALA A 74 3.61 -4.90 -14.05
C ALA A 74 5.10 -4.55 -13.92
N ARG A 75 5.58 -4.31 -12.69
CA ARG A 75 7.01 -4.06 -12.41
C ARG A 75 7.85 -5.33 -12.50
N GLY A 76 7.33 -6.48 -12.08
CA GLY A 76 8.03 -7.77 -12.09
C GLY A 76 8.00 -8.51 -13.44
N ALA A 77 7.09 -8.14 -14.35
CA ALA A 77 6.91 -8.77 -15.67
C ALA A 77 7.91 -8.30 -16.74
N ARG A 78 9.18 -8.05 -16.38
CA ARG A 78 10.23 -7.61 -17.32
C ARG A 78 11.38 -8.59 -17.43
#